data_AF-A0A970UQX0-F1
#
_entry.id   AF-A0A970UQX0-F1
#
_cell.length_a   1.000
_cell.length_b   1.000
_cell.length_c   1.000
_cell.angle_alpha   90.00
_cell.angle_beta   90.00
_cell.angle_gamma   90.00
#
_symmetry.space_group_name_H-M   'P 1'
#
loop_
_entity.id
_entity.type
_entity.pdbx_description
1 polymer ?
#
loop_
_entity_poly.entity_id
_entity_poly.type
_entity_poly.pdbx_seq_one_letter_code
_entity_poly.pdbx_strand_id
1 'polypeptide(L)'
;MKEKMVIYQLLPRLFGNLNTSGKAGGGIEENGCGRFADITKEVIKELQILGITHIWLTGVIRHATGTDYSSDDLPASHPGIVKGKAGSPYAINDYYDLDPDLATSVGERFNEFKELIERVHDAGLKVIIDFVPNHVARDYTSRTKPVEIHDLGEGDDPTVQFHPQNNFYYLPGTVLDLHGYREEPARATGNDVFHPNPQPHDWYETVKLNYGIDYQTGDTFFNPIPDTWIKMTDILSFWAGKGVDGFRCDMAGMVPESFWRFAIGNIKNEYPAMTFIAELYEPERYFSYIEIAGFDYLYDKAGFYDTIREVIIGKRRASEITSIWKTLQGLDNKMLRFIENHDEQRLASREFAGNPWPGLPALALATFMNNGPVMIYAGQEYGESADPNEGGICSAGRTSIFEYSFIPAIRRWMAGVL
;
A
#
# COMPACT_ATOMS: atom_id res chain seq x y z
N MET A 1 -14.34 2.33 -27.16
CA MET A 1 -14.14 1.45 -25.99
C MET A 1 -13.16 2.13 -25.06
N LYS A 2 -13.41 2.19 -23.75
CA LYS A 2 -12.40 2.63 -22.78
C LYS A 2 -11.28 1.59 -22.77
N GLU A 3 -10.03 2.02 -22.84
CA GLU A 3 -8.87 1.14 -22.75
C GLU A 3 -8.88 0.40 -21.40
N LYS A 4 -8.55 -0.89 -21.41
CA LYS A 4 -8.51 -1.71 -20.20
C LYS A 4 -7.29 -1.30 -19.36
N MET A 5 -7.50 -1.00 -18.09
CA MET A 5 -6.41 -0.70 -17.18
C MET A 5 -5.65 -2.00 -16.82
N VAL A 6 -4.38 -2.02 -17.18
CA VAL A 6 -3.41 -3.04 -16.79
C VAL A 6 -2.35 -2.36 -15.92
N ILE A 7 -2.29 -2.78 -14.66
CA ILE A 7 -1.46 -2.23 -13.60
C ILE A 7 -0.22 -3.10 -13.42
N TYR A 8 0.94 -2.48 -13.33
CA TYR A 8 2.16 -3.14 -12.86
C TYR A 8 2.50 -2.62 -11.47
N GLN A 9 2.32 -3.45 -10.45
CA GLN A 9 2.65 -3.11 -9.08
C GLN A 9 4.11 -3.41 -8.80
N LEU A 10 4.82 -2.44 -8.21
CA LEU A 10 6.18 -2.62 -7.75
C LEU A 10 6.42 -1.92 -6.41
N LEU A 11 7.41 -2.41 -5.67
CA LEU A 11 7.93 -1.78 -4.46
C LEU A 11 9.29 -1.15 -4.84
N PRO A 12 9.39 0.18 -5.02
CA PRO A 12 10.58 0.82 -5.63
C PRO A 12 11.90 0.41 -4.96
N ARG A 13 11.92 0.35 -3.63
CA ARG A 13 13.11 -0.06 -2.85
C ARG A 13 13.62 -1.47 -3.17
N LEU A 14 12.77 -2.37 -3.67
CA LEU A 14 13.17 -3.73 -4.08
C LEU A 14 13.40 -3.84 -5.58
N PHE A 15 12.63 -3.08 -6.37
CA PHE A 15 12.58 -3.22 -7.82
C PHE A 15 13.92 -2.84 -8.46
N GLY A 16 14.47 -1.67 -8.13
CA GLY A 16 15.73 -1.17 -8.70
C GLY A 16 17.01 -1.70 -8.06
N ASN A 17 16.90 -2.51 -7.00
CA ASN A 17 18.07 -2.86 -6.19
C ASN A 17 18.93 -3.96 -6.86
N LEU A 18 20.06 -3.56 -7.43
CA LEU A 18 21.03 -4.48 -8.07
C LEU A 18 22.00 -5.17 -7.09
N ASN A 19 21.93 -4.87 -5.80
CA ASN A 19 22.77 -5.52 -4.79
C ASN A 19 22.46 -7.04 -4.70
N THR A 20 23.40 -7.82 -4.19
CA THR A 20 23.32 -9.28 -4.04
C THR A 20 23.50 -9.79 -2.61
N SER A 21 23.72 -8.91 -1.63
CA SER A 21 23.98 -9.27 -0.23
C SER A 21 22.80 -10.03 0.39
N GLY A 22 21.60 -9.43 0.36
CA GLY A 22 20.37 -10.07 0.80
C GLY A 22 20.40 -10.55 2.26
N LYS A 23 21.21 -9.92 3.12
CA LYS A 23 21.43 -10.39 4.48
C LYS A 23 20.25 -10.00 5.36
N ALA A 24 19.63 -10.97 6.02
CA ALA A 24 18.54 -10.73 6.95
C ALA A 24 18.94 -9.72 8.05
N GLY A 25 18.13 -8.67 8.25
CA GLY A 25 18.41 -7.59 9.20
C GLY A 25 19.53 -6.62 8.77
N GLY A 26 20.01 -6.74 7.53
CA GLY A 26 20.99 -5.82 6.94
C GLY A 26 20.37 -4.45 6.67
N GLY A 27 21.14 -3.39 6.93
CA GLY A 27 20.73 -2.01 6.65
C GLY A 27 20.87 -1.65 5.17
N ILE A 28 20.47 -0.42 4.82
CA ILE A 28 20.53 0.10 3.45
C ILE A 28 21.95 0.10 2.87
N GLU A 29 22.98 0.34 3.68
CA GLU A 29 24.38 0.31 3.24
C GLU A 29 24.83 -1.10 2.82
N GLU A 30 24.33 -2.13 3.50
CA GLU A 30 24.73 -3.52 3.27
C GLU A 30 23.91 -4.16 2.15
N ASN A 31 22.59 -3.95 2.17
CA ASN A 31 21.67 -4.62 1.26
C ASN A 31 21.24 -3.77 0.07
N GLY A 32 21.55 -2.47 0.05
CA GLY A 32 21.12 -1.54 -0.99
C GLY A 32 19.62 -1.23 -0.95
N CYS A 33 19.20 -0.37 -1.86
CA CYS A 33 17.83 0.05 -2.06
C CYS A 33 17.66 0.52 -3.51
N GLY A 34 16.55 0.15 -4.14
CA GLY A 34 16.14 0.70 -5.42
C GLY A 34 15.66 2.14 -5.28
N ARG A 35 15.86 2.93 -6.33
CA ARG A 35 15.62 4.37 -6.37
C ARG A 35 14.62 4.73 -7.47
N PHE A 36 14.06 5.94 -7.41
CA PHE A 36 13.22 6.47 -8.50
C PHE A 36 13.97 6.50 -9.84
N ALA A 37 15.28 6.77 -9.81
CA ALA A 37 16.15 6.76 -10.97
C ALA A 37 16.25 5.39 -11.67
N ASP A 38 16.03 4.28 -10.95
CA ASP A 38 16.12 2.93 -11.51
C ASP A 38 14.92 2.56 -12.38
N ILE A 39 13.82 3.31 -12.28
CA ILE A 39 12.67 3.21 -13.19
C ILE A 39 12.96 4.10 -14.41
N THR A 40 13.84 3.58 -15.27
CA THR A 40 14.34 4.28 -16.46
C THR A 40 13.32 4.29 -17.61
N LYS A 41 13.61 5.04 -18.67
CA LYS A 41 12.79 5.05 -19.89
C LYS A 41 12.76 3.67 -20.56
N GLU A 42 13.86 2.92 -20.47
CA GLU A 42 13.98 1.57 -21.01
C GLU A 42 13.09 0.60 -20.22
N VAL A 43 13.13 0.66 -18.88
CA VAL A 43 12.23 -0.10 -18.00
C VAL A 43 10.77 0.19 -18.35
N ILE A 44 10.39 1.48 -18.42
CA ILE A 44 9.02 1.89 -18.74
C ILE A 44 8.61 1.35 -20.11
N LYS A 45 9.49 1.42 -21.12
CA LYS A 45 9.23 0.90 -22.47
C LYS A 45 9.00 -0.62 -22.48
N GLU A 46 9.75 -1.39 -21.70
CA GLU A 46 9.52 -2.84 -21.57
C GLU A 46 8.16 -3.12 -20.91
N LEU A 47 7.76 -2.33 -19.91
CA LEU A 47 6.41 -2.42 -19.32
C LEU A 47 5.33 -2.06 -20.36
N GLN A 48 5.56 -1.07 -21.24
CA GLN A 48 4.64 -0.78 -22.34
C GLN A 48 4.48 -1.95 -23.32
N ILE A 49 5.59 -2.63 -23.64
CA ILE A 49 5.58 -3.82 -24.51
C ILE A 49 4.75 -4.95 -23.87
N LEU A 50 4.79 -5.07 -22.54
CA LEU A 50 3.94 -6.00 -21.77
C LEU A 50 2.45 -5.59 -21.76
N GLY A 51 2.12 -4.40 -22.26
CA GLY A 51 0.75 -3.86 -22.29
C GLY A 51 0.34 -3.13 -21.02
N ILE A 52 1.31 -2.72 -20.19
CA ILE A 52 1.05 -1.95 -18.97
C ILE A 52 0.60 -0.54 -19.33
N THR A 53 -0.40 -0.06 -18.58
CA THR A 53 -0.99 1.28 -18.73
C THR A 53 -0.82 2.12 -17.47
N HIS A 54 -0.63 1.48 -16.32
CA HIS A 54 -0.46 2.15 -15.02
C HIS A 54 0.68 1.48 -14.25
N ILE A 55 1.56 2.27 -13.64
CA ILE A 55 2.57 1.79 -12.70
C ILE A 55 2.08 2.15 -11.30
N TRP A 56 1.95 1.14 -10.46
CA TRP A 56 1.62 1.34 -9.05
C TRP A 56 2.89 1.22 -8.20
N LEU A 57 3.26 2.35 -7.59
CA LEU A 57 4.40 2.50 -6.70
C LEU A 57 3.96 2.35 -5.23
N THR A 58 4.19 1.18 -4.64
CA THR A 58 3.92 0.94 -3.21
C THR A 58 5.04 1.52 -2.35
N GLY A 59 4.71 2.09 -1.19
CA GLY A 59 5.69 2.53 -0.18
C GLY A 59 6.55 3.75 -0.57
N VAL A 60 6.01 4.66 -1.38
CA VAL A 60 6.71 5.91 -1.75
C VAL A 60 6.59 7.01 -0.69
N ILE A 61 5.49 7.02 0.05
CA ILE A 61 5.26 7.96 1.16
C ILE A 61 6.17 7.57 2.31
N ARG A 62 6.76 8.58 2.98
CA ARG A 62 7.66 8.34 4.09
C ARG A 62 7.00 7.55 5.20
N HIS A 63 7.61 6.44 5.56
CA HIS A 63 7.16 5.53 6.60
C HIS A 63 8.22 5.33 7.68
N ALA A 64 7.83 4.75 8.81
CA ALA A 64 8.72 4.48 9.92
C ALA A 64 9.84 3.54 9.46
N THR A 65 11.09 3.98 9.61
CA THR A 65 12.29 3.27 9.12
C THR A 65 13.40 3.31 10.17
N GLY A 66 14.26 2.30 10.15
CA GLY A 66 15.45 2.25 11.00
C GLY A 66 16.64 3.02 10.43
N THR A 67 16.52 3.61 9.23
CA THR A 67 17.59 4.40 8.60
C THR A 67 17.59 5.82 9.13
N ASP A 68 18.77 6.30 9.53
CA ASP A 68 18.95 7.61 10.14
C ASP A 68 19.44 8.65 9.13
N TYR A 69 18.59 9.65 8.87
CA TYR A 69 18.90 10.82 8.06
C TYR A 69 18.81 12.11 8.90
N SER A 70 19.24 12.05 10.17
CA SER A 70 19.25 13.21 11.07
C SER A 70 20.05 14.40 10.53
N SER A 71 21.02 14.19 9.64
CA SER A 71 21.73 15.27 8.92
C SER A 71 20.80 16.16 8.09
N ASP A 72 19.67 15.61 7.65
CA ASP A 72 18.67 16.24 6.80
C ASP A 72 17.37 16.53 7.57
N ASP A 73 17.43 16.49 8.92
CA ASP A 73 16.29 16.61 9.84
C ASP A 73 15.25 15.49 9.69
N LEU A 74 15.68 14.30 9.23
CA LEU A 74 14.82 13.13 9.04
C LEU A 74 15.34 11.95 9.90
N PRO A 75 15.21 12.01 11.24
CA PRO A 75 15.76 10.98 12.11
C PRO A 75 15.07 9.62 11.90
N ALA A 76 15.79 8.55 12.25
CA ALA A 76 15.23 7.19 12.30
C ALA A 76 14.11 7.07 13.35
N SER A 77 13.16 6.19 13.07
CA SER A 77 12.14 5.75 14.03
C SER A 77 12.75 4.85 15.11
N HIS A 78 12.10 4.80 16.28
CA HIS A 78 12.56 3.92 17.35
C HIS A 78 12.46 2.43 16.92
N PRO A 79 13.49 1.59 17.12
CA PRO A 79 13.49 0.21 16.61
C PRO A 79 12.32 -0.65 17.09
N GLY A 80 11.79 -0.37 18.30
CA GLY A 80 10.62 -1.04 18.87
C GLY A 80 9.30 -0.82 18.11
N ILE A 81 9.24 0.14 17.18
CA ILE A 81 8.09 0.42 16.32
C ILE A 81 8.44 0.29 14.83
N VAL A 82 9.51 -0.42 14.48
CA VAL A 82 9.89 -0.68 13.09
C VAL A 82 9.92 -2.19 12.86
N LYS A 83 9.11 -2.68 11.92
CA LYS A 83 9.18 -4.06 11.44
C LYS A 83 10.36 -4.18 10.48
N GLY A 84 11.34 -5.02 10.83
CA GLY A 84 12.58 -5.20 10.06
C GLY A 84 13.53 -4.00 10.20
N LYS A 85 14.16 -3.60 9.10
CA LYS A 85 15.05 -2.42 9.05
C LYS A 85 14.55 -1.32 8.12
N ALA A 86 13.91 -1.71 7.02
CA ALA A 86 13.31 -0.77 6.07
C ALA A 86 11.93 -0.30 6.54
N GLY A 87 11.28 -1.05 7.43
CA GLY A 87 9.96 -0.72 7.93
C GLY A 87 8.83 -1.13 6.99
N SER A 88 7.63 -1.15 7.56
CA SER A 88 6.41 -1.39 6.81
C SER A 88 6.07 -0.16 5.97
N PRO A 89 5.81 -0.28 4.66
CA PRO A 89 5.37 0.84 3.83
C PRO A 89 4.00 1.39 4.26
N TYR A 90 3.28 0.66 5.11
CA TYR A 90 1.97 1.03 5.65
C TYR A 90 2.04 1.73 7.01
N ALA A 91 3.21 1.78 7.65
CA ALA A 91 3.42 2.57 8.87
C ALA A 91 3.84 4.00 8.50
N ILE A 92 2.91 4.80 7.96
CA ILE A 92 3.21 6.16 7.47
C ILE A 92 3.69 7.07 8.60
N ASN A 93 4.87 7.66 8.43
CA ASN A 93 5.47 8.59 9.39
C ASN A 93 5.19 10.05 8.99
N ASP A 94 5.23 10.36 7.69
CA ASP A 94 4.95 11.70 7.17
C ASP A 94 4.21 11.60 5.83
N TYR A 95 2.92 12.00 5.82
CA TYR A 95 2.10 11.98 4.60
C TYR A 95 2.52 12.99 3.54
N TYR A 96 3.21 14.04 3.93
CA TYR A 96 3.60 15.13 3.03
C TYR A 96 5.03 14.96 2.54
N ASP A 97 5.68 13.83 2.85
CA ASP A 97 7.06 13.52 2.47
C ASP A 97 7.17 12.22 1.66
N LEU A 98 8.25 12.14 0.90
CA LEU A 98 8.70 10.92 0.23
C LEU A 98 9.70 10.19 1.11
N ASP A 99 9.73 8.87 0.99
CA ASP A 99 10.77 8.06 1.64
C ASP A 99 12.17 8.46 1.10
N PRO A 100 13.09 8.95 1.97
CA PRO A 100 14.44 9.32 1.58
C PRO A 100 15.24 8.19 0.93
N ASP A 101 14.93 6.94 1.27
CA ASP A 101 15.60 5.76 0.73
C ASP A 101 15.37 5.60 -0.78
N LEU A 102 14.39 6.26 -1.36
CA LEU A 102 14.05 6.12 -2.78
C LEU A 102 14.74 7.15 -3.68
N ALA A 103 15.39 8.16 -3.11
CA ALA A 103 16.11 9.18 -3.88
C ALA A 103 17.61 8.89 -3.90
N THR A 104 18.29 9.27 -4.98
CA THR A 104 19.76 9.23 -5.02
C THR A 104 20.37 10.27 -4.07
N SER A 105 19.68 11.40 -3.87
CA SER A 105 20.00 12.39 -2.85
C SER A 105 18.76 12.73 -2.02
N VAL A 106 18.90 12.66 -0.69
CA VAL A 106 17.79 12.90 0.26
C VAL A 106 17.09 14.23 0.01
N GLY A 107 17.85 15.31 -0.20
CA GLY A 107 17.31 16.64 -0.48
C GLY A 107 16.56 16.77 -1.81
N GLU A 108 16.84 15.91 -2.78
CA GLU A 108 16.28 15.97 -4.14
C GLU A 108 15.09 15.02 -4.33
N ARG A 109 14.65 14.31 -3.29
CA ARG A 109 13.59 13.28 -3.40
C ARG A 109 12.31 13.74 -4.10
N PHE A 110 11.86 14.97 -3.86
CA PHE A 110 10.70 15.53 -4.58
C PHE A 110 10.96 15.81 -6.05
N ASN A 111 12.16 16.29 -6.38
CA ASN A 111 12.55 16.52 -7.77
C ASN A 111 12.70 15.18 -8.50
N GLU A 112 13.37 14.20 -7.91
CA GLU A 112 13.51 12.86 -8.50
C GLU A 112 12.17 12.14 -8.68
N PHE A 113 11.25 12.27 -7.72
CA PHE A 113 9.89 11.73 -7.87
C PHE A 113 9.12 12.44 -8.96
N LYS A 114 9.19 13.77 -9.04
CA LYS A 114 8.59 14.53 -10.14
C LYS A 114 9.14 14.08 -11.50
N GLU A 115 10.47 13.91 -11.62
CA GLU A 115 11.08 13.39 -12.85
C GLU A 115 10.61 11.97 -13.18
N LEU A 116 10.39 11.12 -12.18
CA LEU A 116 9.79 9.80 -12.39
C LEU A 116 8.36 9.91 -12.94
N ILE A 117 7.50 10.75 -12.33
CA ILE A 117 6.14 11.00 -12.83
C ILE A 117 6.19 11.47 -14.29
N GLU A 118 7.04 12.46 -14.60
CA GLU A 118 7.22 12.98 -15.96
C GLU A 118 7.69 11.88 -16.93
N ARG A 119 8.65 11.03 -16.54
CA ARG A 119 9.09 9.89 -17.37
C ARG A 119 7.95 8.92 -17.69
N VAL A 120 7.09 8.63 -16.72
CA VAL A 120 5.94 7.71 -16.89
C VAL A 120 4.87 8.35 -17.77
N HIS A 121 4.55 9.62 -17.54
CA HIS A 121 3.58 10.38 -18.33
C HIS A 121 4.02 10.62 -19.77
N ASP A 122 5.32 10.89 -20.01
CA ASP A 122 5.90 11.01 -21.36
C ASP A 122 5.74 9.74 -22.18
N ALA A 123 5.72 8.58 -21.51
CA ALA A 123 5.43 7.29 -22.13
C ALA A 123 3.92 7.06 -22.35
N GLY A 124 3.04 7.92 -21.84
CA GLY A 124 1.58 7.77 -21.89
C GLY A 124 1.02 6.79 -20.84
N LEU A 125 1.82 6.44 -19.83
CA LEU A 125 1.39 5.63 -18.69
C LEU A 125 0.94 6.54 -17.54
N LYS A 126 0.24 5.97 -16.57
CA LYS A 126 -0.25 6.66 -15.38
C LYS A 126 0.39 6.13 -14.10
N VAL A 127 0.43 6.94 -13.06
CA VAL A 127 1.03 6.56 -11.76
C VAL A 127 -0.04 6.42 -10.69
N ILE A 128 0.00 5.29 -10.00
CA ILE A 128 -0.82 5.01 -8.81
C ILE A 128 0.12 4.92 -7.61
N ILE A 129 -0.30 5.45 -6.46
CA ILE A 129 0.39 5.24 -5.18
C ILE A 129 -0.56 4.63 -4.14
N ASP A 130 0.02 4.07 -3.08
CA ASP A 130 -0.74 3.68 -1.90
C ASP A 130 -1.17 4.91 -1.07
N PHE A 131 -2.39 4.84 -0.54
CA PHE A 131 -2.91 5.74 0.48
C PHE A 131 -3.39 4.91 1.67
N VAL A 132 -2.94 5.26 2.88
CA VAL A 132 -3.15 4.47 4.11
C VAL A 132 -4.12 5.17 5.07
N PRO A 133 -5.41 5.24 4.77
CA PRO A 133 -6.38 6.02 5.54
C PRO A 133 -6.62 5.49 6.95
N ASN A 134 -6.39 4.21 7.22
CA ASN A 134 -6.85 3.57 8.46
C ASN A 134 -5.94 3.87 9.67
N HIS A 135 -4.64 4.05 9.44
CA HIS A 135 -3.65 4.21 10.50
C HIS A 135 -2.40 4.95 10.02
N VAL A 136 -1.55 5.32 10.98
CA VAL A 136 -0.21 5.89 10.76
C VAL A 136 0.79 5.23 11.69
N ALA A 137 2.09 5.44 11.51
CA ALA A 137 3.11 5.05 12.47
C ALA A 137 2.90 5.71 13.83
N ARG A 138 3.36 5.07 14.92
CA ARG A 138 3.28 5.65 16.26
C ARG A 138 4.03 6.98 16.40
N ASP A 139 5.10 7.18 15.66
CA ASP A 139 5.89 8.40 15.67
C ASP A 139 5.52 9.36 14.53
N TYR A 140 4.30 9.27 13.99
CA TYR A 140 3.80 10.17 12.95
C TYR A 140 4.11 11.62 13.29
N THR A 141 4.81 12.32 12.40
CA THR A 141 5.13 13.74 12.50
C THR A 141 5.50 14.23 11.11
N SER A 142 4.81 15.27 10.63
CA SER A 142 5.14 15.84 9.34
C SER A 142 6.12 17.00 9.45
N ARG A 143 7.24 16.89 8.71
CA ARG A 143 8.28 17.93 8.62
C ARG A 143 8.20 18.73 7.32
N THR A 144 7.44 18.21 6.36
CA THR A 144 7.34 18.74 5.00
C THR A 144 5.94 19.27 4.68
N LYS A 145 4.99 19.13 5.60
CA LYS A 145 3.63 19.69 5.46
C LYS A 145 3.64 21.21 5.19
N PRO A 146 2.64 21.72 4.47
CA PRO A 146 2.35 23.15 4.41
C PRO A 146 2.25 23.76 5.81
N VAL A 147 2.73 25.00 5.97
CA VAL A 147 2.85 25.69 7.27
C VAL A 147 1.50 25.88 7.95
N GLU A 148 0.41 25.99 7.18
CA GLU A 148 -0.93 26.18 7.74
C GLU A 148 -1.59 24.88 8.22
N ILE A 149 -0.99 23.72 7.95
CA ILE A 149 -1.57 22.41 8.30
C ILE A 149 -1.00 21.94 9.64
N HIS A 150 -1.87 21.45 10.51
CA HIS A 150 -1.49 20.81 11.77
C HIS A 150 -1.35 19.30 11.59
N ASP A 151 -0.47 18.67 12.36
CA ASP A 151 -0.32 17.22 12.33
C ASP A 151 -1.57 16.48 12.84
N LEU A 152 -1.69 15.23 12.41
CA LEU A 152 -2.63 14.30 13.02
C LEU A 152 -2.25 14.14 14.51
N GLY A 153 -3.20 14.40 15.40
CA GLY A 153 -3.01 14.33 16.85
C GLY A 153 -2.54 15.63 17.52
N GLU A 154 -2.16 16.66 16.75
CA GLU A 154 -1.66 17.92 17.33
C GLU A 154 -2.72 18.67 18.15
N GLY A 155 -3.98 18.56 17.74
CA GLY A 155 -5.13 19.19 18.41
C GLY A 155 -5.98 18.25 19.27
N ASP A 156 -5.53 17.01 19.46
CA ASP A 156 -6.31 16.01 20.18
C ASP A 156 -6.35 16.28 21.69
N ASP A 157 -7.44 15.89 22.34
CA ASP A 157 -7.50 15.75 23.80
C ASP A 157 -7.13 14.31 24.20
N PRO A 158 -5.91 14.05 24.69
CA PRO A 158 -5.47 12.70 25.06
C PRO A 158 -6.06 12.22 26.40
N THR A 159 -6.82 13.07 27.11
CA THR A 159 -7.41 12.72 28.42
C THR A 159 -8.70 11.94 28.29
N VAL A 160 -9.27 11.87 27.09
CA VAL A 160 -10.49 11.13 26.77
C VAL A 160 -10.18 9.98 25.81
N GLN A 161 -10.88 8.86 26.00
CA GLN A 161 -10.68 7.69 25.13
C GLN A 161 -11.17 7.94 23.70
N PHE A 162 -12.24 8.74 23.57
CA PHE A 162 -12.83 9.11 22.29
C PHE A 162 -13.32 10.57 22.35
N HIS A 163 -13.05 11.30 21.28
CA HIS A 163 -13.70 12.55 20.96
C HIS A 163 -13.84 12.61 19.43
N PRO A 164 -14.98 13.02 18.86
CA PRO A 164 -15.20 12.97 17.41
C PRO A 164 -14.28 13.88 16.59
N GLN A 165 -13.60 14.83 17.25
CA GLN A 165 -12.60 15.71 16.63
C GLN A 165 -11.16 15.32 16.93
N ASN A 166 -10.92 14.30 17.76
CA ASN A 166 -9.57 13.73 17.89
C ASN A 166 -9.25 12.93 16.63
N ASN A 167 -7.99 12.96 16.20
CA ASN A 167 -7.48 12.11 15.13
C ASN A 167 -7.14 10.69 15.60
N PHE A 168 -6.88 10.48 16.90
CA PHE A 168 -6.55 9.17 17.46
C PHE A 168 -7.50 8.75 18.58
N TYR A 169 -7.50 7.44 18.86
CA TYR A 169 -8.10 6.87 20.07
C TYR A 169 -7.03 6.69 21.14
N TYR A 170 -7.23 7.32 22.29
CA TYR A 170 -6.31 7.26 23.42
C TYR A 170 -6.79 6.28 24.49
N LEU A 171 -5.87 5.83 25.33
CA LEU A 171 -6.15 4.96 26.47
C LEU A 171 -5.64 5.66 27.74
N PRO A 172 -6.41 6.64 28.28
CA PRO A 172 -6.00 7.45 29.43
C PRO A 172 -5.61 6.60 30.64
N GLY A 173 -4.52 6.98 31.32
CA GLY A 173 -4.00 6.27 32.49
C GLY A 173 -3.25 4.96 32.18
N THR A 174 -2.97 4.69 30.90
CA THR A 174 -2.21 3.50 30.48
C THR A 174 -0.92 3.88 29.75
N VAL A 175 0.06 2.98 29.78
CA VAL A 175 1.37 3.14 29.14
C VAL A 175 1.61 1.96 28.23
N LEU A 176 2.03 2.24 27.00
CA LEU A 176 2.55 1.25 26.07
C LEU A 176 4.09 1.28 26.14
N ASP A 177 4.70 0.10 26.24
CA ASP A 177 6.14 -0.10 26.17
C ASP A 177 6.45 -1.18 25.13
N LEU A 178 7.06 -0.76 24.03
CA LEU A 178 7.50 -1.63 22.95
C LEU A 178 9.02 -1.58 22.88
N HIS A 179 9.66 -2.47 23.64
CA HIS A 179 11.11 -2.64 23.63
C HIS A 179 11.88 -1.32 23.87
N GLY A 180 11.40 -0.49 24.80
CA GLY A 180 12.01 0.82 25.12
C GLY A 180 11.34 2.02 24.42
N TYR A 181 10.47 1.80 23.43
CA TYR A 181 9.57 2.84 22.96
C TYR A 181 8.42 2.99 23.95
N ARG A 182 8.31 4.16 24.59
CA ARG A 182 7.28 4.43 25.60
C ARG A 182 6.28 5.47 25.08
N GLU A 183 5.01 5.15 25.19
CA GLU A 183 3.89 6.02 24.80
C GLU A 183 2.88 6.13 25.95
N GLU A 184 2.60 7.36 26.39
CA GLU A 184 1.67 7.66 27.47
C GLU A 184 0.89 8.96 27.19
N PRO A 185 -0.46 8.92 27.14
CA PRO A 185 -1.27 7.71 27.19
C PRO A 185 -1.07 6.84 25.95
N ALA A 186 -1.18 5.52 26.12
CA ALA A 186 -1.13 4.60 24.99
C ALA A 186 -2.25 4.91 23.97
N ARG A 187 -2.02 4.62 22.69
CA ARG A 187 -3.02 4.75 21.63
C ARG A 187 -3.36 3.39 21.01
N ALA A 188 -4.63 3.24 20.60
CA ALA A 188 -5.12 2.01 19.97
C ALA A 188 -4.36 1.70 18.66
N THR A 189 -4.12 0.42 18.37
CA THR A 189 -3.39 0.00 17.16
C THR A 189 -4.31 0.00 15.93
N GLY A 190 -3.73 0.09 14.73
CA GLY A 190 -4.50 0.17 13.48
C GLY A 190 -5.44 -1.02 13.19
N ASN A 191 -5.19 -2.18 13.82
CA ASN A 191 -6.05 -3.36 13.77
C ASN A 191 -7.05 -3.46 14.94
N ASP A 192 -7.47 -2.31 15.48
CA ASP A 192 -8.52 -2.15 16.49
C ASP A 192 -8.19 -2.80 17.87
N VAL A 193 -6.92 -2.80 18.27
CA VAL A 193 -6.54 -3.19 19.65
C VAL A 193 -6.60 -1.99 20.58
N PHE A 194 -7.71 -1.89 21.32
CA PHE A 194 -7.95 -0.87 22.35
C PHE A 194 -7.38 -1.27 23.72
N HIS A 195 -6.11 -1.66 23.75
CA HIS A 195 -5.40 -2.05 24.98
C HIS A 195 -3.89 -1.73 24.85
N PRO A 196 -3.19 -1.30 25.93
CA PRO A 196 -1.78 -0.87 25.86
C PRO A 196 -0.76 -1.97 25.60
N ASN A 197 -1.18 -3.25 25.52
CA ASN A 197 -0.29 -4.41 25.35
C ASN A 197 -0.62 -5.16 24.05
N PRO A 198 -0.31 -4.61 22.86
CA PRO A 198 -0.47 -5.33 21.61
C PRO A 198 0.45 -6.55 21.55
N GLN A 199 -0.01 -7.57 20.85
CA GLN A 199 0.73 -8.80 20.59
C GLN A 199 1.65 -8.64 19.36
N PRO A 200 2.64 -9.53 19.17
CA PRO A 200 3.56 -9.44 18.03
C PRO A 200 2.89 -9.51 16.63
N HIS A 201 1.67 -10.07 16.55
CA HIS A 201 0.89 -10.15 15.31
C HIS A 201 -0.06 -8.97 15.13
N ASP A 202 -0.23 -8.12 16.14
CA ASP A 202 -0.94 -6.87 16.00
C ASP A 202 -0.11 -5.87 15.20
N TRP A 203 -0.75 -4.81 14.73
CA TRP A 203 -0.07 -3.72 14.06
C TRP A 203 0.50 -2.76 15.11
N TYR A 204 1.34 -3.30 15.99
CA TYR A 204 1.89 -2.63 17.16
C TYR A 204 2.65 -1.35 16.78
N GLU A 205 3.20 -1.26 15.58
CA GLU A 205 3.92 -0.12 15.02
C GLU A 205 3.01 1.02 14.56
N THR A 206 1.69 0.79 14.53
CA THR A 206 0.70 1.73 13.99
C THR A 206 -0.29 2.22 15.04
N VAL A 207 -0.93 3.35 14.74
CA VAL A 207 -1.98 3.98 15.55
C VAL A 207 -3.23 4.15 14.70
N LYS A 208 -4.38 3.72 15.25
CA LYS A 208 -5.69 3.83 14.61
C LYS A 208 -6.14 5.27 14.49
N LEU A 209 -6.61 5.63 13.30
CA LEU A 209 -7.22 6.92 13.05
C LEU A 209 -8.73 6.92 13.37
N ASN A 210 -9.17 8.03 13.94
CA ASN A 210 -10.53 8.26 14.35
C ASN A 210 -11.28 9.08 13.29
N TYR A 211 -12.32 8.47 12.72
CA TYR A 211 -13.18 9.07 11.70
C TYR A 211 -14.54 9.53 12.25
N GLY A 212 -14.65 9.72 13.58
CA GLY A 212 -15.89 10.08 14.27
C GLY A 212 -16.77 8.87 14.60
N ILE A 213 -16.18 7.70 14.83
CA ILE A 213 -16.92 6.49 15.26
C ILE A 213 -16.51 6.15 16.68
N ASP A 214 -17.46 6.08 17.60
CA ASP A 214 -17.19 5.59 18.94
C ASP A 214 -17.31 4.06 18.95
N TYR A 215 -16.17 3.36 18.97
CA TYR A 215 -16.14 1.90 19.00
C TYR A 215 -16.69 1.29 20.29
N GLN A 216 -16.85 2.06 21.37
CA GLN A 216 -17.42 1.54 22.61
C GLN A 216 -18.95 1.44 22.55
N THR A 217 -19.59 2.42 21.92
CA THR A 217 -21.05 2.53 21.83
C THR A 217 -21.60 2.08 20.48
N GLY A 218 -20.77 2.13 19.43
CA GLY A 218 -21.17 1.96 18.03
C GLY A 218 -21.74 3.23 17.41
N ASP A 219 -21.76 4.35 18.13
CA ASP A 219 -22.33 5.62 17.65
C ASP A 219 -21.43 6.31 16.63
N THR A 220 -22.04 7.11 15.75
CA THR A 220 -21.36 7.87 14.70
C THR A 220 -21.59 9.37 14.85
N PHE A 221 -20.53 10.15 14.65
CA PHE A 221 -20.48 11.59 14.89
C PHE A 221 -19.85 12.29 13.68
N PHE A 222 -20.62 12.43 12.61
CA PHE A 222 -20.13 13.03 11.35
C PHE A 222 -20.54 14.51 11.18
N ASN A 223 -21.18 15.10 12.20
CA ASN A 223 -21.54 16.51 12.23
C ASN A 223 -21.21 17.14 13.60
N PRO A 224 -20.31 18.13 13.68
CA PRO A 224 -19.52 18.69 12.57
C PRO A 224 -18.60 17.62 11.93
N ILE A 225 -18.14 17.89 10.70
CA ILE A 225 -17.22 16.98 9.98
C ILE A 225 -16.00 16.73 10.88
N PRO A 226 -15.60 15.45 11.11
CA PRO A 226 -14.40 15.14 11.88
C PRO A 226 -13.14 15.74 11.27
N ASP A 227 -12.26 16.30 12.08
CA ASP A 227 -10.97 16.87 11.66
C ASP A 227 -10.15 15.93 10.78
N THR A 228 -10.13 14.63 11.10
CA THR A 228 -9.45 13.59 10.30
C THR A 228 -9.92 13.56 8.84
N TRP A 229 -11.20 13.82 8.58
CA TRP A 229 -11.74 13.80 7.20
C TRP A 229 -11.14 14.92 6.36
N ILE A 230 -10.97 16.11 6.97
CA ILE A 230 -10.37 17.27 6.32
C ILE A 230 -8.91 16.98 6.01
N LYS A 231 -8.13 16.62 7.04
CA LYS A 231 -6.69 16.33 6.89
C LYS A 231 -6.40 15.23 5.87
N MET A 232 -7.20 14.16 5.86
CA MET A 232 -7.03 13.08 4.88
C MET A 232 -7.41 13.48 3.46
N THR A 233 -8.38 14.37 3.30
CA THR A 233 -8.72 14.93 1.98
C THR A 233 -7.62 15.88 1.49
N ASP A 234 -7.02 16.67 2.38
CA ASP A 234 -5.90 17.55 2.05
C ASP A 234 -4.66 16.75 1.61
N ILE A 235 -4.37 15.61 2.29
CA ILE A 235 -3.30 14.69 1.90
C ILE A 235 -3.53 14.12 0.49
N LEU A 236 -4.76 13.68 0.19
CA LEU A 236 -5.11 13.21 -1.16
C LEU A 236 -4.93 14.32 -2.21
N SER A 237 -5.35 15.55 -1.90
CA SER A 237 -5.21 16.70 -2.81
C SER A 237 -3.74 17.07 -3.03
N PHE A 238 -2.90 16.98 -1.99
CA PHE A 238 -1.47 17.20 -2.09
C PHE A 238 -0.82 16.28 -3.13
N TRP A 239 -1.05 14.97 -3.03
CA TRP A 239 -0.46 14.01 -3.96
C TRP A 239 -1.06 14.08 -5.37
N ALA A 240 -2.36 14.36 -5.48
CA ALA A 240 -2.99 14.65 -6.78
C ALA A 240 -2.33 15.85 -7.46
N GLY A 241 -2.05 16.92 -6.70
CA GLY A 241 -1.32 18.10 -7.19
C GLY A 241 0.14 17.83 -7.56
N LYS A 242 0.74 16.72 -7.12
CA LYS A 242 2.08 16.27 -7.53
C LYS A 242 2.07 15.41 -8.81
N GLY A 243 0.92 15.19 -9.43
CA GLY A 243 0.79 14.45 -10.69
C GLY A 243 0.50 12.96 -10.54
N VAL A 244 0.12 12.50 -9.34
CA VAL A 244 -0.43 11.15 -9.15
C VAL A 244 -1.78 11.04 -9.87
N ASP A 245 -2.02 9.93 -10.58
CA ASP A 245 -3.25 9.69 -11.35
C ASP A 245 -4.28 8.81 -10.63
N GLY A 246 -3.85 8.13 -9.55
CA GLY A 246 -4.74 7.31 -8.76
C GLY A 246 -4.19 6.88 -7.41
N PHE A 247 -5.10 6.45 -6.55
CA PHE A 247 -4.82 5.94 -5.21
C PHE A 247 -5.36 4.52 -5.06
N ARG A 248 -4.50 3.59 -4.67
CA ARG A 248 -4.94 2.36 -4.02
C ARG A 248 -5.08 2.65 -2.53
N CYS A 249 -6.29 2.48 -2.01
CA CYS A 249 -6.62 2.79 -0.63
C CYS A 249 -6.54 1.53 0.23
N ASP A 250 -5.52 1.49 1.09
CA ASP A 250 -5.25 0.41 2.03
C ASP A 250 -6.35 0.30 3.09
N MET A 251 -6.75 -0.94 3.41
CA MET A 251 -7.77 -1.27 4.39
C MET A 251 -9.00 -0.36 4.33
N ALA A 252 -9.46 -0.07 3.10
CA ALA A 252 -10.57 0.85 2.86
C ALA A 252 -11.87 0.39 3.54
N GLY A 253 -12.02 -0.93 3.74
CA GLY A 253 -13.09 -1.54 4.52
C GLY A 253 -13.13 -1.12 6.00
N MET A 254 -12.00 -0.75 6.59
CA MET A 254 -11.89 -0.30 7.99
C MET A 254 -12.18 1.20 8.17
N VAL A 255 -12.47 1.92 7.08
CA VAL A 255 -12.72 3.36 7.06
C VAL A 255 -14.16 3.63 6.60
N PRO A 256 -14.88 4.59 7.20
CA PRO A 256 -16.32 4.73 6.96
C PRO A 256 -16.66 5.13 5.52
N GLU A 257 -17.72 4.55 4.96
CA GLU A 257 -18.23 4.89 3.61
C GLU A 257 -18.55 6.39 3.47
N SER A 258 -19.04 7.02 4.53
CA SER A 258 -19.35 8.45 4.55
C SER A 258 -18.10 9.32 4.35
N PHE A 259 -16.96 8.93 4.94
CA PHE A 259 -15.68 9.60 4.70
C PHE A 259 -15.27 9.45 3.24
N TRP A 260 -15.34 8.23 2.71
CA TRP A 260 -14.95 7.96 1.33
C TRP A 260 -15.77 8.79 0.33
N ARG A 261 -17.10 8.83 0.52
CA ARG A 261 -17.99 9.68 -0.28
C ARG A 261 -17.58 11.16 -0.22
N PHE A 262 -17.23 11.65 0.96
CA PHE A 262 -16.77 13.01 1.16
C PHE A 262 -15.43 13.26 0.45
N ALA A 263 -14.40 12.49 0.77
CA ALA A 263 -13.04 12.68 0.25
C ALA A 263 -12.98 12.47 -1.26
N ILE A 264 -13.50 11.35 -1.78
CA ILE A 264 -13.50 11.06 -3.23
C ILE A 264 -14.32 12.10 -3.99
N GLY A 265 -15.46 12.54 -3.44
CA GLY A 265 -16.28 13.59 -4.02
C GLY A 265 -15.51 14.91 -4.18
N ASN A 266 -14.79 15.35 -3.14
CA ASN A 266 -13.96 16.54 -3.18
C ASN A 266 -12.79 16.40 -4.18
N ILE A 267 -12.05 15.29 -4.12
CA ILE A 267 -10.92 15.07 -5.01
C ILE A 267 -11.35 14.99 -6.47
N LYS A 268 -12.43 14.28 -6.80
CA LYS A 268 -12.91 14.20 -8.19
C LYS A 268 -13.54 15.50 -8.69
N ASN A 269 -13.93 16.41 -7.81
CA ASN A 269 -14.35 17.75 -8.21
C ASN A 269 -13.16 18.58 -8.73
N GLU A 270 -11.98 18.43 -8.13
CA GLU A 270 -10.75 19.13 -8.55
C GLU A 270 -9.97 18.37 -9.63
N TYR A 271 -9.93 17.03 -9.53
CA TYR A 271 -9.21 16.10 -10.39
C TYR A 271 -10.18 15.04 -10.95
N PRO A 272 -11.01 15.36 -11.96
CA PRO A 272 -12.08 14.45 -12.43
C PRO A 272 -11.61 13.12 -13.01
N ALA A 273 -10.33 13.03 -13.39
CA ALA A 273 -9.72 11.82 -13.94
C ALA A 273 -9.06 10.92 -12.87
N MET A 274 -9.04 11.35 -11.61
CA MET A 274 -8.42 10.63 -10.50
C MET A 274 -9.09 9.27 -10.30
N THR A 275 -8.28 8.22 -10.21
CA THR A 275 -8.75 6.84 -10.03
C THR A 275 -8.62 6.39 -8.58
N PHE A 276 -9.69 5.84 -8.01
CA PHE A 276 -9.66 5.25 -6.67
C PHE A 276 -9.90 3.74 -6.72
N ILE A 277 -9.01 2.98 -6.08
CA ILE A 277 -9.09 1.52 -5.97
C ILE A 277 -9.16 1.14 -4.49
N ALA A 278 -10.24 0.49 -4.05
CA ALA A 278 -10.39 0.08 -2.65
C ALA A 278 -9.81 -1.32 -2.41
N GLU A 279 -9.00 -1.46 -1.37
CA GLU A 279 -8.81 -2.74 -0.71
C GLU A 279 -10.01 -3.02 0.21
N LEU A 280 -10.90 -3.90 -0.24
CA LEU A 280 -12.12 -4.28 0.46
C LEU A 280 -12.36 -5.79 0.28
N TYR A 281 -12.61 -6.49 1.38
CA TYR A 281 -12.68 -7.96 1.38
C TYR A 281 -14.06 -8.51 1.68
N GLU A 282 -15.02 -7.64 2.01
CA GLU A 282 -16.41 -7.93 2.35
C GLU A 282 -17.32 -7.79 1.11
N PRO A 283 -17.71 -8.90 0.43
CA PRO A 283 -18.45 -8.83 -0.83
C PRO A 283 -19.81 -8.14 -0.72
N GLU A 284 -20.46 -8.23 0.45
CA GLU A 284 -21.73 -7.58 0.74
C GLU A 284 -21.65 -6.04 0.72
N ARG A 285 -20.44 -5.47 0.83
CA ARG A 285 -20.19 -4.02 0.80
C ARG A 285 -19.73 -3.52 -0.58
N TYR A 286 -19.50 -4.41 -1.54
CA TYR A 286 -18.94 -4.01 -2.83
C TYR A 286 -19.82 -2.99 -3.57
N PHE A 287 -21.14 -3.20 -3.54
CA PHE A 287 -22.07 -2.28 -4.19
C PHE A 287 -22.02 -0.88 -3.55
N SER A 288 -22.02 -0.78 -2.22
CA SER A 288 -22.00 0.52 -1.54
C SER A 288 -20.68 1.26 -1.78
N TYR A 289 -19.56 0.56 -1.84
CA TYR A 289 -18.28 1.20 -2.12
C TYR A 289 -18.16 1.76 -3.54
N ILE A 290 -18.76 1.10 -4.53
CA ILE A 290 -18.80 1.62 -5.91
C ILE A 290 -19.82 2.75 -6.05
N GLU A 291 -21.07 2.52 -5.63
CA GLU A 291 -22.18 3.42 -5.98
C GLU A 291 -22.38 4.57 -4.98
N ILE A 292 -21.97 4.40 -3.72
CA ILE A 292 -22.19 5.37 -2.64
C ILE A 292 -20.87 6.05 -2.25
N ALA A 293 -19.84 5.26 -1.96
CA ALA A 293 -18.54 5.80 -1.55
C ALA A 293 -17.77 6.44 -2.71
N GLY A 294 -18.00 5.99 -3.95
CA GLY A 294 -17.48 6.63 -5.18
C GLY A 294 -16.18 6.04 -5.73
N PHE A 295 -15.77 4.86 -5.25
CA PHE A 295 -14.60 4.14 -5.78
C PHE A 295 -14.82 3.73 -7.25
N ASP A 296 -13.73 3.73 -8.02
CA ASP A 296 -13.78 3.28 -9.41
C ASP A 296 -13.65 1.77 -9.52
N TYR A 297 -12.84 1.17 -8.63
CA TYR A 297 -12.52 -0.25 -8.63
C TYR A 297 -12.34 -0.81 -7.21
N LEU A 298 -12.51 -2.12 -7.04
CA LEU A 298 -12.32 -2.86 -5.78
C LEU A 298 -11.39 -4.05 -5.99
N TYR A 299 -10.68 -4.48 -4.96
CA TYR A 299 -9.91 -5.71 -4.97
C TYR A 299 -10.76 -6.97 -5.18
N ASP A 300 -10.38 -7.82 -6.13
CA ASP A 300 -11.01 -9.14 -6.33
C ASP A 300 -10.30 -10.25 -5.52
N LYS A 301 -10.03 -9.98 -4.24
CA LYS A 301 -9.30 -10.90 -3.37
C LYS A 301 -10.18 -12.08 -2.92
N ALA A 302 -11.24 -11.77 -2.15
CA ALA A 302 -12.12 -12.78 -1.54
C ALA A 302 -12.92 -13.59 -2.58
N GLY A 303 -13.07 -13.07 -3.79
CA GLY A 303 -13.71 -13.73 -4.92
C GLY A 303 -12.72 -14.48 -5.80
N PHE A 304 -12.21 -13.78 -6.82
CA PHE A 304 -11.42 -14.35 -7.91
C PHE A 304 -10.09 -14.91 -7.42
N TYR A 305 -9.28 -14.14 -6.70
CA TYR A 305 -7.94 -14.56 -6.27
C TYR A 305 -7.99 -15.84 -5.42
N ASP A 306 -8.77 -15.84 -4.33
CA ASP A 306 -8.85 -17.00 -3.42
C ASP A 306 -9.31 -18.27 -4.16
N THR A 307 -10.22 -18.11 -5.12
CA THR A 307 -10.74 -19.24 -5.91
C THR A 307 -9.73 -19.74 -6.91
N ILE A 308 -9.06 -18.85 -7.63
CA ILE A 308 -8.03 -19.23 -8.60
C ILE A 308 -6.87 -19.90 -7.90
N ARG A 309 -6.47 -19.38 -6.74
CA ARG A 309 -5.48 -20.02 -5.89
C ARG A 309 -5.91 -21.44 -5.53
N GLU A 310 -7.12 -21.65 -5.01
CA GLU A 310 -7.60 -22.98 -4.63
C GLU A 310 -7.78 -23.92 -5.82
N VAL A 311 -8.12 -23.42 -7.00
CA VAL A 311 -8.20 -24.21 -8.24
C VAL A 311 -6.79 -24.66 -8.67
N ILE A 312 -5.80 -23.77 -8.66
CA ILE A 312 -4.41 -24.07 -9.04
C ILE A 312 -3.84 -25.20 -8.16
N ILE A 313 -4.10 -25.17 -6.85
CA ILE A 313 -3.61 -26.20 -5.92
C ILE A 313 -4.55 -27.41 -5.76
N GLY A 314 -5.57 -27.52 -6.62
CA GLY A 314 -6.47 -28.68 -6.67
C GLY A 314 -7.46 -28.81 -5.50
N LYS A 315 -7.67 -27.74 -4.72
CA LYS A 315 -8.66 -27.70 -3.62
C LYS A 315 -10.06 -27.33 -4.08
N ARG A 316 -10.20 -26.64 -5.23
CA ARG A 316 -11.49 -26.32 -5.87
C ARG A 316 -11.55 -26.80 -7.31
N ARG A 317 -12.78 -27.00 -7.81
CA ARG A 317 -13.05 -27.28 -9.22
C ARG A 317 -13.08 -25.97 -10.02
N ALA A 318 -12.63 -26.00 -11.26
CA ALA A 318 -12.67 -24.83 -12.14
C ALA A 318 -14.10 -24.31 -12.40
N SER A 319 -15.13 -25.14 -12.23
CA SER A 319 -16.54 -24.72 -12.31
C SER A 319 -16.92 -23.65 -11.29
N GLU A 320 -16.24 -23.59 -10.14
CA GLU A 320 -16.52 -22.62 -9.07
C GLU A 320 -16.20 -21.17 -9.48
N ILE A 321 -15.31 -20.99 -10.47
CA ILE A 321 -15.00 -19.67 -11.04
C ILE A 321 -16.27 -19.00 -11.57
N THR A 322 -17.15 -19.78 -12.23
CA THR A 322 -18.43 -19.28 -12.75
C THR A 322 -19.39 -18.91 -11.63
N SER A 323 -19.36 -19.66 -10.52
CA SER A 323 -20.24 -19.42 -9.37
C SER A 323 -19.94 -18.07 -8.72
N ILE A 324 -18.67 -17.77 -8.46
CA ILE A 324 -18.23 -16.52 -7.82
C ILE A 324 -18.38 -15.33 -8.74
N TRP A 325 -18.11 -15.51 -10.03
CA TRP A 325 -18.40 -14.48 -11.01
C TRP A 325 -19.85 -13.97 -10.92
N LYS A 326 -20.81 -14.90 -10.80
CA LYS A 326 -22.23 -14.55 -10.70
C LYS A 326 -22.60 -13.82 -9.42
N THR A 327 -21.81 -13.91 -8.35
CA THR A 327 -22.11 -13.20 -7.08
C THR A 327 -21.78 -11.71 -7.15
N LEU A 328 -21.00 -11.26 -8.14
CA LEU A 328 -20.64 -9.85 -8.30
C LEU A 328 -21.79 -8.97 -8.80
N GLN A 329 -22.91 -9.56 -9.24
CA GLN A 329 -24.14 -8.84 -9.63
C GLN A 329 -23.93 -7.66 -10.60
N GLY A 330 -22.98 -7.79 -11.54
CA GLY A 330 -22.67 -6.77 -12.54
C GLY A 330 -21.51 -5.82 -12.18
N LEU A 331 -20.90 -5.99 -11.00
CA LEU A 331 -19.68 -5.27 -10.60
C LEU A 331 -18.40 -5.82 -11.25
N ASP A 332 -18.50 -6.78 -12.16
CA ASP A 332 -17.35 -7.48 -12.77
C ASP A 332 -16.31 -6.52 -13.33
N ASN A 333 -16.74 -5.49 -14.06
CA ASN A 333 -15.85 -4.51 -14.67
C ASN A 333 -15.27 -3.50 -13.66
N LYS A 334 -15.64 -3.62 -12.38
CA LYS A 334 -15.16 -2.83 -11.26
C LYS A 334 -14.17 -3.62 -10.39
N MET A 335 -13.95 -4.90 -10.67
CA MET A 335 -13.05 -5.74 -9.88
C MET A 335 -11.62 -5.72 -10.45
N LEU A 336 -10.65 -5.31 -9.64
CA LEU A 336 -9.23 -5.42 -9.90
C LEU A 336 -8.77 -6.85 -9.64
N ARG A 337 -8.42 -7.55 -10.72
CA ARG A 337 -7.99 -8.95 -10.65
C ARG A 337 -6.47 -9.07 -10.66
N PHE A 338 -5.99 -9.99 -9.86
CA PHE A 338 -4.58 -10.35 -9.77
C PHE A 338 -4.48 -11.83 -9.37
N ILE A 339 -3.28 -12.39 -9.53
CA ILE A 339 -2.98 -13.77 -9.13
C ILE A 339 -1.90 -13.85 -8.03
N GLU A 340 -1.26 -12.72 -7.75
CA GLU A 340 -0.39 -12.44 -6.60
C GLU A 340 -0.26 -10.92 -6.43
N ASN A 341 0.17 -10.48 -5.26
CA ASN A 341 0.50 -9.09 -4.93
C ASN A 341 1.57 -9.09 -3.81
N HIS A 342 1.85 -7.94 -3.20
CA HIS A 342 2.85 -7.82 -2.15
C HIS A 342 2.51 -8.50 -0.81
N ASP A 343 1.22 -8.73 -0.50
CA ASP A 343 0.76 -9.42 0.72
C ASP A 343 0.60 -10.93 0.52
N GLU A 344 0.46 -11.36 -0.74
CA GLU A 344 0.17 -12.73 -1.11
C GLU A 344 1.43 -13.52 -1.46
N GLN A 345 1.32 -14.85 -1.37
CA GLN A 345 2.42 -15.73 -1.80
C GLN A 345 2.65 -15.59 -3.30
N ARG A 346 3.93 -15.56 -3.69
CA ARG A 346 4.33 -15.69 -5.09
C ARG A 346 3.78 -17.00 -5.64
N LEU A 347 3.22 -16.96 -6.84
CA LEU A 347 2.63 -18.13 -7.51
C LEU A 347 3.63 -19.26 -7.67
N ALA A 348 4.86 -18.92 -8.07
CA ALA A 348 5.92 -19.90 -8.26
C ALA A 348 6.52 -20.42 -6.94
N SER A 349 6.14 -19.87 -5.77
CA SER A 349 6.65 -20.33 -4.48
C SER A 349 6.18 -21.75 -4.16
N ARG A 350 6.96 -22.47 -3.34
CA ARG A 350 6.63 -23.84 -2.90
C ARG A 350 5.33 -23.92 -2.11
N GLU A 351 4.99 -22.86 -1.40
CA GLU A 351 3.77 -22.72 -0.60
C GLU A 351 2.52 -22.45 -1.44
N PHE A 352 2.69 -22.07 -2.71
CA PHE A 352 1.61 -21.92 -3.68
C PHE A 352 1.66 -23.03 -4.74
N ALA A 353 2.10 -22.74 -5.97
CA ALA A 353 2.05 -23.68 -7.08
C ALA A 353 3.38 -24.43 -7.32
N GLY A 354 4.47 -23.96 -6.71
CA GLY A 354 5.82 -24.50 -6.82
C GLY A 354 6.47 -24.37 -8.20
N ASN A 355 5.78 -23.77 -9.16
CA ASN A 355 6.27 -23.47 -10.50
C ASN A 355 5.38 -22.38 -11.15
N PRO A 356 5.90 -21.59 -12.11
CA PRO A 356 5.17 -20.43 -12.65
C PRO A 356 4.08 -20.76 -13.67
N TRP A 357 4.11 -21.95 -14.29
CA TRP A 357 3.28 -22.27 -15.45
C TRP A 357 1.75 -22.23 -15.22
N PRO A 358 1.21 -22.62 -14.05
CA PRO A 358 -0.20 -22.41 -13.73
C PRO A 358 -0.64 -20.94 -13.75
N GLY A 359 0.31 -20.01 -13.63
CA GLY A 359 0.05 -18.58 -13.74
C GLY A 359 -0.42 -18.15 -15.14
N LEU A 360 -0.02 -18.85 -16.21
CA LEU A 360 -0.44 -18.49 -17.58
C LEU A 360 -1.96 -18.59 -17.79
N PRO A 361 -2.62 -19.75 -17.57
CA PRO A 361 -4.07 -19.83 -17.70
C PRO A 361 -4.80 -18.95 -16.67
N ALA A 362 -4.24 -18.78 -15.48
CA ALA A 362 -4.82 -17.91 -14.44
C ALA A 362 -4.81 -16.43 -14.85
N LEU A 363 -3.69 -15.93 -15.36
CA LEU A 363 -3.56 -14.56 -15.87
C LEU A 363 -4.40 -14.33 -17.12
N ALA A 364 -4.45 -15.31 -18.03
CA ALA A 364 -5.33 -15.25 -19.20
C ALA A 364 -6.80 -15.10 -18.78
N LEU A 365 -7.24 -15.84 -17.77
CA LEU A 365 -8.59 -15.70 -17.23
C LEU A 365 -8.81 -14.33 -16.59
N ALA A 366 -7.89 -13.86 -15.73
CA ALA A 366 -7.97 -12.53 -15.13
C ALA A 366 -8.09 -11.43 -16.21
N THR A 367 -7.38 -11.61 -17.31
CA THR A 367 -7.27 -10.65 -18.41
C THR A 367 -8.44 -10.68 -19.38
N PHE A 368 -8.94 -11.84 -19.77
CA PHE A 368 -9.89 -11.95 -20.87
C PHE A 368 -11.33 -12.23 -20.43
N MET A 369 -11.56 -12.58 -19.17
CA MET A 369 -12.91 -12.91 -18.69
C MET A 369 -13.84 -11.69 -18.60
N ASN A 370 -13.31 -10.47 -18.40
CA ASN A 370 -14.09 -9.23 -18.41
C ASN A 370 -13.23 -8.00 -18.75
N ASN A 371 -13.84 -6.81 -18.74
CA ASN A 371 -13.18 -5.54 -19.03
C ASN A 371 -12.70 -4.79 -17.77
N GLY A 372 -12.79 -5.42 -16.58
CA GLY A 372 -12.25 -4.86 -15.33
C GLY A 372 -10.72 -4.84 -15.34
N PRO A 373 -10.08 -4.05 -14.45
CA PRO A 373 -8.64 -3.91 -14.45
C PRO A 373 -7.93 -5.18 -14.00
N VAL A 374 -6.66 -5.31 -14.42
CA VAL A 374 -5.79 -6.42 -14.05
C VAL A 374 -4.50 -5.88 -13.49
N MET A 375 -3.93 -6.57 -12.51
CA MET A 375 -2.64 -6.25 -11.94
C MET A 375 -1.66 -7.41 -12.09
N ILE A 376 -0.42 -7.06 -12.42
CA ILE A 376 0.75 -7.93 -12.42
C ILE A 376 1.70 -7.40 -11.35
N TYR A 377 2.19 -8.27 -10.48
CA TYR A 377 3.15 -7.89 -9.44
C TYR A 377 4.59 -8.13 -9.92
N ALA A 378 5.48 -7.16 -9.69
CA ALA A 378 6.84 -7.21 -10.22
C ALA A 378 7.56 -8.51 -9.91
N GLY A 379 8.04 -9.20 -10.95
CA GLY A 379 8.72 -10.48 -10.89
C GLY A 379 7.84 -11.66 -11.28
N GLN A 380 6.51 -11.50 -11.25
CA GLN A 380 5.54 -12.54 -11.66
C GLN A 380 5.76 -12.96 -13.12
N GLU A 381 6.04 -12.02 -14.01
CA GLU A 381 6.31 -12.21 -15.43
C GLU A 381 7.59 -13.03 -15.70
N TYR A 382 8.49 -13.08 -14.72
CA TYR A 382 9.72 -13.87 -14.77
C TYR A 382 9.65 -15.13 -13.88
N GLY A 383 8.50 -15.40 -13.27
CA GLY A 383 8.30 -16.56 -12.39
C GLY A 383 9.04 -16.46 -11.05
N GLU A 384 9.17 -15.25 -10.49
CA GLU A 384 9.73 -15.03 -9.16
C GLU A 384 9.10 -15.98 -8.13
N SER A 385 9.96 -16.73 -7.43
CA SER A 385 9.55 -17.81 -6.54
C SER A 385 9.55 -17.41 -5.07
N ALA A 386 10.20 -16.29 -4.73
CA ALA A 386 10.57 -15.97 -3.36
C ALA A 386 11.28 -17.16 -2.66
N ASP A 387 12.17 -17.86 -3.38
CA ASP A 387 13.04 -18.88 -2.80
C ASP A 387 14.22 -18.17 -2.09
N PRO A 388 14.41 -18.38 -0.77
CA PRO A 388 15.49 -17.73 -0.02
C PRO A 388 16.88 -18.12 -0.54
N ASN A 389 17.02 -19.23 -1.26
CA ASN A 389 18.28 -19.65 -1.87
C ASN A 389 18.65 -18.79 -3.10
N GLU A 390 17.73 -17.99 -3.65
CA GLU A 390 18.01 -17.03 -4.73
C GLU A 390 18.52 -15.67 -4.20
N GLY A 391 18.62 -15.52 -2.88
CA GLY A 391 19.28 -14.40 -2.18
C GLY A 391 18.37 -13.25 -1.77
N GLY A 392 17.13 -13.17 -2.28
CA GLY A 392 16.15 -12.20 -1.79
C GLY A 392 15.62 -12.59 -0.40
N ILE A 393 15.27 -11.60 0.42
CA ILE A 393 14.65 -11.85 1.72
C ILE A 393 13.15 -12.10 1.54
N CYS A 394 12.71 -13.26 2.00
CA CYS A 394 11.35 -13.74 1.86
C CYS A 394 10.89 -14.50 3.10
N SER A 395 9.58 -14.61 3.30
CA SER A 395 8.98 -15.39 4.38
C SER A 395 7.76 -16.14 3.89
N ALA A 396 7.75 -17.47 4.07
CA ALA A 396 6.64 -18.35 3.71
C ALA A 396 6.08 -18.10 2.29
N GLY A 397 6.97 -18.00 1.30
CA GLY A 397 6.62 -17.79 -0.11
C GLY A 397 6.31 -16.33 -0.50
N ARG A 398 6.54 -15.36 0.39
CA ARG A 398 6.31 -13.93 0.13
C ARG A 398 7.61 -13.16 0.04
N THR A 399 7.70 -12.23 -0.91
CA THR A 399 8.77 -11.22 -0.92
C THR A 399 8.61 -10.31 0.30
N SER A 400 9.70 -10.06 1.05
CA SER A 400 9.61 -9.19 2.24
C SER A 400 9.27 -7.75 1.87
N ILE A 401 8.36 -7.15 2.64
CA ILE A 401 8.06 -5.71 2.62
C ILE A 401 8.54 -5.01 3.92
N PHE A 402 9.51 -5.58 4.62
CA PHE A 402 10.02 -5.02 5.90
C PHE A 402 11.54 -4.82 5.90
N GLU A 403 12.22 -5.42 4.93
CA GLU A 403 13.67 -5.54 4.88
C GLU A 403 14.22 -4.84 3.63
N TYR A 404 15.44 -4.31 3.74
CA TYR A 404 16.22 -3.95 2.55
C TYR A 404 16.62 -5.22 1.83
N SER A 405 16.16 -5.37 0.59
CA SER A 405 16.32 -6.58 -0.22
C SER A 405 16.20 -6.23 -1.70
N PHE A 406 16.25 -7.24 -2.56
CA PHE A 406 15.94 -7.18 -3.98
C PHE A 406 14.99 -8.32 -4.36
N ILE A 407 14.37 -8.23 -5.54
CA ILE A 407 13.61 -9.33 -6.15
C ILE A 407 14.56 -10.07 -7.12
N PRO A 408 14.94 -11.33 -6.85
CA PRO A 408 15.94 -12.05 -7.64
C PRO A 408 15.70 -12.05 -9.15
N ALA A 409 14.47 -12.30 -9.59
CA ALA A 409 14.13 -12.33 -11.01
C ALA A 409 14.23 -10.94 -11.65
N ILE A 410 13.71 -9.89 -11.01
CA ILE A 410 13.84 -8.50 -11.49
C ILE A 410 15.31 -8.08 -11.54
N ARG A 411 16.10 -8.42 -10.52
CA ARG A 411 17.54 -8.12 -10.49
C ARG A 411 18.26 -8.73 -11.69
N ARG A 412 18.00 -10.01 -12.00
CA ARG A 412 18.59 -10.70 -13.16
C ARG A 412 18.18 -10.03 -14.47
N TRP A 413 16.93 -9.62 -14.59
CA TRP A 413 16.43 -8.92 -15.77
C TRP A 413 17.12 -7.57 -15.96
N MET A 414 17.15 -6.74 -14.92
CA MET A 414 17.79 -5.41 -14.98
C MET A 414 19.30 -5.50 -15.20
N ALA A 415 19.95 -6.57 -14.72
CA ALA A 415 21.36 -6.84 -14.99
C ALA A 415 21.65 -7.45 -16.38
N GLY A 416 20.61 -7.75 -17.18
CA GLY A 416 20.76 -8.31 -18.53
C GLY A 416 21.21 -9.77 -18.55
N VAL A 417 20.90 -10.56 -17.52
CA VAL A 417 21.35 -11.95 -17.34
C VAL A 417 20.19 -12.95 -17.26
N LEU A 418 19.01 -12.58 -17.75
CA LEU A 418 17.79 -13.41 -17.74
C LEU A 418 17.56 -14.12 -19.08
#